data_AF-A0A7L3W832-F1
#
_entry.id   AF-A0A7L3W832-F1
#
_cell.length_a   1.000
_cell.length_b   1.000
_cell.length_c   1.000
_cell.angle_alpha   90.00
_cell.angle_beta   90.00
_cell.angle_gamma   90.00
#
_symmetry.space_group_name_H-M   'P 1'
#
loop_
_entity.id
_entity.type
_entity.pdbx_description
1 polymer ?
#
loop_
_entity_poly.entity_id
_entity_poly.type
_entity_poly.pdbx_seq_one_letter_code
_entity_poly.pdbx_strand_id
1 'polypeptide(L)'
;RSQVHRRLLYDDNRGVGEPLVELGADKQGLVIRGRHLILLNAVEAAAQRHRPLAQELVLSPYAVLAPGGGSSSRLPEFSALRGELPPALHLLTLMPWDASDTSGDAGDPTGATVLLRLEHQFELGESANGSQPVTVDL
;
A
#
# COMPACT_ATOMS: atom_id res chain seq x y z
N ARG A 1 7.85 -7.18 -22.45
CA ARG A 1 8.66 -8.15 -21.68
C ARG A 1 8.89 -7.56 -20.29
N SER A 2 8.60 -8.27 -19.21
CA SER A 2 8.96 -7.82 -17.86
C SER A 2 10.44 -8.15 -17.61
N GLN A 3 11.28 -7.15 -17.37
CA GLN A 3 12.66 -7.34 -16.94
C GLN A 3 12.67 -7.52 -15.42
N VAL A 4 13.20 -8.64 -14.94
CA VAL A 4 13.09 -9.02 -13.51
C VAL A 4 14.34 -8.67 -12.69
N HIS A 5 15.52 -8.66 -13.31
CA HIS A 5 16.79 -8.33 -12.67
C HIS A 5 17.83 -7.97 -13.74
N ARG A 6 18.90 -7.28 -13.34
CA ARG A 6 20.00 -6.85 -14.21
C ARG A 6 21.34 -7.01 -13.51
N ARG A 7 22.32 -7.50 -14.25
CA ARG A 7 23.74 -7.42 -13.92
C ARG A 7 24.47 -6.79 -15.10
N LEU A 8 25.31 -5.79 -14.84
CA LEU A 8 26.12 -5.12 -15.86
C LEU A 8 27.59 -5.33 -15.53
N LEU A 9 28.44 -5.47 -16.55
CA LEU A 9 29.88 -5.63 -16.37
C LEU A 9 30.62 -4.29 -16.36
N TYR A 10 29.95 -3.22 -16.81
CA TYR A 10 30.52 -1.89 -16.96
C TYR A 10 29.60 -0.85 -16.32
N ASP A 11 30.22 0.20 -15.79
CA ASP A 11 29.56 1.43 -15.37
C ASP A 11 29.00 2.17 -16.60
N ASP A 12 27.90 2.89 -16.41
CA ASP A 12 27.24 3.65 -17.47
C ASP A 12 27.73 5.11 -17.58
N ASN A 13 28.73 5.49 -16.78
CA ASN A 13 29.33 6.81 -16.67
C ASN A 13 28.34 7.92 -16.30
N ARG A 14 27.29 7.61 -15.51
CA ARG A 14 26.32 8.60 -14.99
C ARG A 14 26.58 9.05 -13.55
N GLY A 15 27.74 8.72 -13.00
CA GLY A 15 28.25 9.27 -11.73
C GLY A 15 28.30 8.30 -10.56
N VAL A 16 27.84 7.05 -10.71
CA VAL A 16 27.98 6.02 -9.68
C VAL A 16 29.41 5.48 -9.64
N GLY A 17 30.03 5.28 -10.81
CA GLY A 17 31.45 4.89 -10.91
C GLY A 17 31.72 3.42 -10.65
N GLU A 18 30.69 2.58 -10.72
CA GLU A 18 30.80 1.12 -10.56
C GLU A 18 29.78 0.39 -11.44
N PRO A 19 30.11 -0.82 -11.94
CA PRO A 19 29.15 -1.62 -12.67
C PRO A 19 28.04 -2.13 -11.75
N LEU A 20 26.83 -2.34 -12.29
CA LEU A 20 25.72 -2.97 -11.55
C LEU A 20 26.01 -4.46 -11.28
N VAL A 21 26.79 -4.75 -10.24
CA VAL A 21 27.21 -6.09 -9.81
C VAL A 21 26.93 -6.28 -8.32
N GLU A 22 25.73 -6.76 -7.99
CA GLU A 22 25.33 -7.07 -6.62
C GLU A 22 25.73 -8.51 -6.26
N LEU A 23 26.49 -8.70 -5.17
CA LEU A 23 27.15 -9.98 -4.86
C LEU A 23 26.40 -10.90 -3.90
N GLY A 24 25.29 -10.48 -3.30
CA GLY A 24 24.54 -11.33 -2.34
C GLY A 24 25.36 -11.73 -1.09
N ALA A 25 24.79 -12.58 -0.24
CA ALA A 25 25.41 -12.98 1.03
C ALA A 25 26.59 -13.97 0.86
N ASP A 26 26.55 -14.81 -0.18
CA ASP A 26 27.56 -15.82 -0.51
C ASP A 26 28.65 -15.30 -1.48
N LYS A 27 28.55 -14.03 -1.89
CA LYS A 27 29.41 -13.36 -2.86
C LYS A 27 29.37 -13.97 -4.27
N GLN A 28 28.36 -14.79 -4.60
CA GLN A 28 28.20 -15.42 -5.91
C GLN A 28 27.20 -14.70 -6.82
N GLY A 29 26.57 -13.64 -6.33
CA GLY A 29 25.57 -12.86 -7.05
C GLY A 29 24.28 -12.74 -6.24
N LEU A 30 23.55 -11.65 -6.49
CA LEU A 30 22.28 -11.43 -5.83
C LEU A 30 21.20 -12.40 -6.35
N VAL A 31 20.60 -13.15 -5.43
CA VAL A 31 19.39 -13.92 -5.72
C VAL A 31 18.19 -13.07 -5.33
N ILE A 32 17.32 -12.81 -6.31
CA ILE A 32 16.05 -12.12 -6.10
C ILE A 32 14.88 -13.12 -6.10
N ARG A 33 13.85 -12.85 -5.31
CA ARG A 33 12.57 -13.56 -5.35
C ARG A 33 11.45 -12.58 -5.63
N GLY A 34 10.64 -12.89 -6.64
CA GLY A 34 9.47 -12.09 -7.02
C GLY A 34 8.27 -12.97 -7.30
N ARG A 35 7.11 -12.34 -7.48
CA ARG A 35 5.86 -12.98 -7.89
C ARG A 35 5.22 -12.14 -8.98
N HIS A 36 4.87 -12.77 -10.10
CA HIS A 36 4.04 -12.16 -11.14
C HIS A 36 2.64 -12.76 -11.03
N LEU A 37 1.63 -11.90 -11.00
CA LEU A 37 0.24 -12.30 -11.10
C LEU A 37 -0.32 -11.84 -12.44
N ILE A 38 -0.90 -12.79 -13.18
CA ILE A 38 -1.53 -12.52 -14.48
C ILE A 38 -3.02 -12.70 -14.30
N LEU A 39 -3.76 -11.65 -14.63
CA LEU A 39 -5.22 -11.64 -14.56
C LEU A 39 -5.76 -11.53 -15.99
N LEU A 40 -6.60 -12.48 -16.40
CA LEU A 40 -7.22 -12.52 -17.72
C LEU A 40 -8.73 -12.30 -17.59
N ASN A 41 -9.22 -11.16 -18.11
CA ASN A 41 -10.62 -10.75 -18.00
C ASN A 41 -11.13 -10.15 -19.32
N ALA A 42 -12.45 -10.02 -19.43
CA ALA A 42 -13.06 -9.07 -20.34
C ALA A 42 -12.62 -7.65 -20.00
N VAL A 43 -12.46 -6.79 -21.00
CA VAL A 43 -11.93 -5.42 -20.84
C VAL A 43 -12.83 -4.62 -19.88
N GLU A 44 -14.14 -4.78 -20.02
CA GLU A 44 -15.16 -4.05 -19.26
C GLU A 44 -15.17 -4.43 -17.77
N ALA A 45 -14.70 -5.64 -17.43
CA ALA A 45 -14.61 -6.13 -16.07
C ALA A 45 -13.19 -6.03 -15.49
N ALA A 46 -12.21 -5.63 -16.29
CA ALA A 46 -10.80 -5.68 -15.91
C ALA A 46 -10.53 -4.80 -14.70
N ALA A 47 -10.96 -3.54 -14.73
CA ALA A 47 -10.73 -2.57 -13.67
C ALA A 47 -11.29 -3.02 -12.32
N GLN A 48 -12.53 -3.51 -12.33
CA GLN A 48 -13.22 -4.02 -11.13
C GLN A 48 -12.47 -5.16 -10.44
N ARG A 49 -11.65 -5.91 -11.18
CA ARG A 49 -10.85 -6.99 -10.60
C ARG A 49 -9.41 -6.58 -10.31
N HIS A 50 -8.74 -5.87 -11.21
CA HIS A 50 -7.30 -5.59 -11.02
C HIS A 50 -7.04 -4.47 -10.02
N ARG A 51 -7.92 -3.47 -9.85
CA ARG A 51 -7.71 -2.39 -8.87
C ARG A 51 -7.75 -2.92 -7.43
N PRO A 52 -8.81 -3.64 -6.97
CA PRO A 52 -8.84 -4.16 -5.60
C PRO A 52 -7.77 -5.22 -5.36
N LEU A 53 -7.53 -6.10 -6.35
CA LEU A 53 -6.51 -7.14 -6.23
C LEU A 53 -5.10 -6.56 -6.14
N ALA A 54 -4.77 -5.52 -6.90
CA ALA A 54 -3.49 -4.85 -6.79
C ALA A 54 -3.29 -4.24 -5.40
N GLN A 55 -4.33 -3.60 -4.85
CA GLN A 55 -4.30 -3.06 -3.49
C GLN A 55 -4.09 -4.15 -2.44
N GLU A 56 -4.84 -5.25 -2.49
CA GLU A 56 -4.71 -6.39 -1.56
C GLU A 56 -3.30 -7.01 -1.60
N LEU A 57 -2.68 -7.07 -2.78
CA LEU A 57 -1.33 -7.61 -2.94
C LEU A 57 -0.26 -6.68 -2.38
N VAL A 58 -0.42 -5.37 -2.53
CA VAL A 58 0.52 -4.36 -2.01
C VAL A 58 0.36 -4.18 -0.51
N LEU A 59 -0.88 -4.24 0.00
CA LEU A 59 -1.26 -4.05 1.39
C LEU A 59 -1.67 -5.36 2.07
N SER A 60 -0.98 -6.44 1.72
CA SER A 60 -1.27 -7.76 2.30
C SER A 60 -1.13 -7.74 3.83
N PRO A 61 -1.99 -8.45 4.57
CA PRO A 61 -1.93 -8.49 6.03
C PRO A 61 -0.56 -8.94 6.54
N TYR A 62 -0.10 -8.31 7.62
CA TYR A 62 1.13 -8.72 8.29
C TYR A 62 0.85 -9.88 9.24
N ALA A 63 1.63 -10.95 9.11
CA ALA A 63 1.62 -12.04 10.07
C ALA A 63 2.40 -11.63 11.33
N VAL A 64 1.71 -11.59 12.48
CA VAL A 64 2.32 -11.32 13.79
C VAL A 64 2.40 -12.61 14.59
N LEU A 65 3.58 -12.95 15.08
CA LEU A 65 3.82 -14.13 15.90
C LEU A 65 4.11 -13.70 17.35
N ALA A 66 3.52 -14.41 18.31
CA ALA A 66 3.74 -14.20 19.74
C ALA A 66 4.07 -15.53 20.44
N PRO A 67 4.87 -15.53 21.52
CA PRO A 67 5.14 -16.75 22.30
C PRO A 67 3.86 -17.40 22.80
N GLY A 68 3.74 -18.73 22.64
CA GLY A 68 2.55 -19.49 23.02
C GLY A 68 2.53 -19.85 24.50
N GLY A 69 1.68 -19.18 25.28
CA GLY A 69 1.48 -19.44 26.71
C GLY A 69 0.02 -19.66 27.07
N GLY A 70 -0.62 -20.66 26.45
CA GLY A 70 -1.87 -21.28 26.94
C GLY A 70 -2.97 -20.36 27.48
N SER A 71 -3.66 -19.65 26.59
CA SER A 71 -5.09 -19.33 26.66
C SER A 71 -5.42 -18.65 25.34
N SER A 72 -6.37 -19.20 24.59
CA SER A 72 -6.90 -18.55 23.38
C SER A 72 -7.74 -17.35 23.81
N SER A 73 -7.09 -16.25 24.21
CA SER A 73 -7.75 -14.96 24.25
C SER A 73 -7.99 -14.52 22.82
N ARG A 74 -9.21 -14.05 22.51
CA ARG A 74 -9.50 -13.44 21.20
C ARG A 74 -8.44 -12.39 20.90
N LEU A 75 -7.91 -12.40 19.68
CA LEU A 75 -7.05 -11.31 19.23
C LEU A 75 -7.85 -10.01 19.37
N PRO A 76 -7.28 -8.94 19.96
CA PRO A 76 -7.95 -7.66 20.00
C PRO A 76 -8.13 -7.16 18.57
N GLU A 77 -9.38 -6.91 18.19
CA GLU A 77 -9.74 -6.26 16.92
C GLU A 77 -10.04 -4.79 17.21
N PHE A 78 -9.53 -3.90 16.36
CA PHE A 78 -9.78 -2.47 16.45
C PHE A 78 -10.09 -1.92 15.06
N SER A 79 -11.14 -1.11 14.99
CA SER A 79 -11.47 -0.27 13.84
C SER A 79 -11.86 1.11 14.35
N ALA A 80 -11.31 2.15 13.75
CA ALA A 80 -11.74 3.53 13.98
C ALA A 80 -13.00 3.89 13.17
N LEU A 81 -13.44 3.01 12.26
CA LEU A 81 -14.63 3.20 11.43
C LEU A 81 -15.80 2.38 11.98
N ARG A 82 -17.00 2.95 11.87
CA ARG A 82 -18.26 2.26 12.22
C ARG A 82 -18.67 1.19 11.20
N GLY A 83 -18.10 1.25 10.00
CA GLY A 83 -18.33 0.31 8.90
C GLY A 83 -17.18 0.35 7.91
N GLU A 84 -17.13 -0.63 7.02
CA GLU A 84 -16.13 -0.67 5.95
C GLU A 84 -16.26 0.53 5.01
N LEU A 85 -15.14 0.99 4.48
CA LEU A 85 -15.17 2.00 3.42
C LEU A 85 -15.83 1.41 2.16
N PRO A 86 -16.55 2.22 1.37
CA PRO A 86 -17.06 1.79 0.08
C PRO A 86 -15.95 1.22 -0.80
N PRO A 87 -16.17 0.15 -1.59
CA PRO A 87 -15.11 -0.52 -2.35
C PRO A 87 -14.35 0.36 -3.36
N ALA A 88 -14.93 1.50 -3.75
CA ALA A 88 -14.30 2.48 -4.63
C ALA A 88 -13.33 3.42 -3.90
N LEU A 89 -13.35 3.47 -2.57
CA LEU A 89 -12.46 4.29 -1.76
C LEU A 89 -11.37 3.43 -1.10
N HIS A 90 -10.20 4.02 -0.95
CA HIS A 90 -9.07 3.43 -0.24
C HIS A 90 -8.47 4.44 0.74
N LEU A 91 -8.15 3.96 1.95
CA LEU A 91 -7.41 4.72 2.95
C LEU A 91 -5.92 4.75 2.57
N LEU A 92 -5.52 5.81 1.85
CA LEU A 92 -4.14 5.98 1.42
C LEU A 92 -3.21 6.34 2.59
N THR A 93 -3.69 7.11 3.57
CA THR A 93 -2.87 7.51 4.73
C THR A 93 -3.73 7.79 5.95
N LEU A 94 -3.29 7.26 7.08
CA LEU A 94 -3.71 7.65 8.42
C LEU A 94 -2.47 7.77 9.28
N MET A 95 -2.15 8.98 9.74
CA MET A 95 -1.03 9.20 10.64
C MET A 95 -1.33 10.31 11.63
N PRO A 96 -0.74 10.27 12.85
CA PRO A 96 -0.74 11.43 13.72
C PRO A 96 -0.15 12.64 12.99
N TRP A 97 -0.76 13.79 13.21
CA TRP A 97 -0.28 15.06 12.72
C TRP A 97 -0.01 15.96 13.92
N ASP A 98 1.18 16.53 14.01
CA ASP A 98 1.49 17.49 15.06
C ASP A 98 1.33 18.90 14.48
N ALA A 99 0.20 19.55 14.80
CA ALA A 99 -0.10 20.90 14.35
C ALA A 99 0.43 21.99 15.30
N SER A 100 1.20 21.63 16.34
CA SER A 100 1.64 22.56 17.38
C SER A 100 2.49 23.74 16.88
N ASP A 101 3.06 23.64 15.67
CA ASP A 101 3.87 24.69 15.06
C ASP A 101 3.10 25.62 14.08
N THR A 102 1.80 25.41 13.79
CA THR A 102 1.13 26.07 12.64
C THR A 102 -0.12 26.92 12.89
N SER A 103 -0.57 27.16 14.12
CA SER A 103 -1.61 28.18 14.34
C SER A 103 -1.57 28.77 15.75
N GLY A 104 -1.36 30.10 15.82
CA GLY A 104 -1.61 30.92 17.01
C GLY A 104 -3.10 31.11 17.32
N ASP A 105 -3.93 30.14 16.95
CA ASP A 105 -5.35 30.09 17.27
C ASP A 105 -5.55 28.93 18.25
N ALA A 106 -6.11 29.24 19.41
CA ALA A 106 -6.27 28.33 20.53
C ALA A 106 -7.37 27.28 20.22
N GLY A 107 -7.05 26.30 19.38
CA GLY A 107 -7.81 25.08 19.20
C GLY A 107 -7.70 24.15 20.41
N ASP A 108 -8.65 23.23 20.53
CA ASP A 108 -8.87 22.27 21.63
C ASP A 108 -7.57 21.79 22.33
N PRO A 109 -7.38 22.09 23.64
CA PRO A 109 -6.18 21.74 24.38
C PRO A 109 -5.96 20.22 24.58
N THR A 110 -6.87 19.37 24.08
CA THR A 110 -6.77 17.91 24.10
C THR A 110 -6.59 17.26 22.73
N GLY A 111 -6.66 18.03 21.64
CA GLY A 111 -6.89 17.51 20.30
C GLY A 111 -5.66 16.91 19.63
N ALA A 112 -5.49 15.59 19.69
CA ALA A 112 -4.59 14.89 18.76
C ALA A 112 -5.10 15.07 17.33
N THR A 113 -4.36 15.80 16.50
CA THR A 113 -4.69 15.92 15.07
C THR A 113 -4.17 14.72 14.27
N VAL A 114 -4.85 14.39 13.17
CA VAL A 114 -4.44 13.31 12.26
C VAL A 114 -4.46 13.79 10.81
N LEU A 115 -3.51 13.29 10.01
CA LEU A 115 -3.55 13.40 8.56
C LEU A 115 -4.30 12.19 8.00
N LEU A 116 -5.42 12.47 7.35
CA LEU A 116 -6.25 11.49 6.67
C LEU A 116 -6.24 11.75 5.17
N ARG A 117 -5.89 10.75 4.36
CA ARG A 117 -6.01 10.80 2.90
C ARG A 117 -6.81 9.62 2.40
N LEU A 118 -7.88 9.91 1.66
CA LEU A 118 -8.66 8.94 0.92
C LEU A 118 -8.39 9.11 -0.57
N GLU A 119 -8.34 8.00 -1.29
CA GLU A 119 -8.27 8.00 -2.75
C GLU A 119 -9.43 7.21 -3.36
N HIS A 120 -9.85 7.64 -4.55
CA HIS A 120 -10.80 6.91 -5.36
C HIS A 120 -10.04 5.92 -6.26
N GLN A 121 -10.33 4.63 -6.15
CA GLN A 121 -9.56 3.56 -6.81
C GLN A 121 -9.78 3.49 -8.32
N PHE A 122 -10.90 4.02 -8.82
CA PHE A 122 -11.31 3.94 -10.21
C PHE A 122 -11.24 5.29 -10.90
N GLU A 123 -10.79 5.30 -12.16
CA GLU A 123 -10.89 6.46 -13.05
C GLU A 123 -12.31 6.66 -13.60
N LEU A 124 -12.57 7.81 -14.21
CA LEU A 124 -13.87 8.12 -14.79
C LEU A 124 -14.22 7.11 -15.91
N GLY A 125 -15.35 6.42 -15.76
CA GLY A 125 -15.84 5.45 -16.75
C GLY A 125 -15.05 4.12 -16.82
N GLU A 126 -14.05 3.93 -15.94
CA GLU A 126 -13.24 2.71 -15.90
C GLU A 126 -14.05 1.47 -15.45
N SER A 127 -15.08 1.70 -14.64
CA SER A 127 -15.97 0.69 -14.09
C SER A 127 -17.40 1.22 -14.04
N ALA A 128 -18.36 0.46 -14.59
CA ALA A 128 -19.77 0.87 -14.62
C ALA A 128 -20.32 1.27 -13.24
N ASN A 129 -19.98 0.49 -12.21
CA ASN A 129 -20.44 0.70 -10.83
C ASN A 129 -19.38 1.35 -9.94
N GLY A 130 -18.10 1.08 -10.21
CA GLY A 130 -16.98 1.52 -9.35
C GLY A 130 -16.51 2.95 -9.61
N SER A 131 -16.81 3.53 -10.77
CA SER A 131 -16.42 4.89 -11.15
C SER A 131 -17.45 5.97 -10.75
N GLN A 132 -18.44 5.63 -9.93
CA GLN A 132 -19.48 6.56 -9.51
C GLN A 132 -19.00 7.43 -8.34
N PRO A 133 -19.48 8.68 -8.20
CA PRO A 133 -19.17 9.51 -7.03
C PRO A 133 -19.56 8.82 -5.72
N VAL A 134 -18.72 8.96 -4.70
CA VAL A 134 -18.93 8.38 -3.36
C VAL A 134 -18.84 9.48 -2.30
N THR A 135 -19.74 9.43 -1.33
CA THR A 135 -19.72 10.28 -0.14
C THR A 135 -19.54 9.41 1.10
N VAL A 136 -18.66 9.83 2.00
CA VAL A 136 -18.44 9.20 3.30
C VAL A 136 -18.54 10.25 4.40
N ASP A 137 -19.03 9.83 5.56
CA ASP A 137 -19.12 10.62 6.79
C ASP A 137 -18.18 9.97 7.81
N LEU A 138 -17.13 10.68 8.23
CA LEU A 138 -15.97 10.16 8.95
C LEU A 138 -15.88 10.76 10.36
#